data_AF-A0A2D0JJU8-F1
#
_entry.id   AF-A0A2D0JJU8-F1
#
_cell.length_a   1.000
_cell.length_b   1.000
_cell.length_c   1.000
_cell.angle_alpha   90.00
_cell.angle_beta   90.00
_cell.angle_gamma   90.00
#
_symmetry.space_group_name_H-M   'P 1'
#
loop_
_entity.id
_entity.type
_entity.pdbx_description
1 polymer ?
#
loop_
_entity_poly.entity_id
_entity_poly.type
_entity_poly.pdbx_seq_one_letter_code
_entity_poly.pdbx_strand_id
1 'polypeptide(L)'
;MSDESDKKMEEFILKYENENEKNMGWIKLSDNRPPYGKYLVLYRNSSKEYNHSVVTFCGVTRGIYSDELIDTWYVTPGGGAQLYEPEISYWMPLPEPPTGE
;
A
#
# COMPACT_ATOMS: atom_id res chain seq x y z
N MET A 1 35.17 -20.51 7.94
CA MET A 1 34.34 -19.97 9.05
C MET A 1 33.50 -18.81 8.50
N SER A 2 32.58 -19.09 7.56
CA SER A 2 31.66 -18.09 6.95
C SER A 2 30.19 -18.41 7.26
N ASP A 3 29.84 -19.68 7.41
CA ASP A 3 28.44 -20.10 7.53
C ASP A 3 27.71 -19.55 8.77
N GLU A 4 28.43 -19.33 9.87
CA GLU A 4 27.85 -18.81 11.12
C GLU A 4 27.67 -17.29 11.09
N SER A 5 28.53 -16.57 10.37
CA SER A 5 28.37 -15.12 10.16
C SER A 5 27.29 -14.82 9.12
N ASP A 6 27.19 -15.67 8.09
CA ASP A 6 26.20 -15.52 7.02
C ASP A 6 24.79 -15.77 7.57
N LYS A 7 24.61 -16.81 8.39
CA LYS A 7 23.35 -17.05 9.11
C LYS A 7 22.92 -15.90 10.01
N LYS A 8 23.86 -15.30 10.75
CA LYS A 8 23.55 -14.14 11.62
C LYS A 8 23.18 -12.90 10.82
N MET A 9 23.77 -12.73 9.64
CA MET A 9 23.40 -11.64 8.72
C MET A 9 22.00 -11.87 8.15
N GLU A 10 21.67 -13.09 7.72
CA GLU A 10 20.33 -13.44 7.24
C GLU A 10 19.26 -13.28 8.33
N GLU A 11 19.52 -13.73 9.56
CA GLU A 11 18.61 -13.55 10.70
C GLU A 11 18.42 -12.07 11.05
N PHE A 12 19.47 -11.26 10.97
CA PHE A 12 19.39 -9.82 11.21
C PHE A 12 18.56 -9.11 10.12
N ILE A 13 18.76 -9.48 8.86
CA ILE A 13 17.98 -8.96 7.72
C ILE A 13 16.50 -9.35 7.88
N LEU A 14 16.20 -10.62 8.14
CA LEU A 14 14.83 -11.11 8.36
C LEU A 14 14.14 -10.44 9.54
N LYS A 15 14.88 -10.18 10.63
CA LYS A 15 14.36 -9.47 11.79
C LYS A 15 14.11 -8.00 11.48
N TYR A 16 15.05 -7.33 10.81
CA TYR A 16 14.91 -5.92 10.42
C TYR A 16 13.79 -5.73 9.38
N GLU A 17 13.62 -6.66 8.45
CA GLU A 17 12.52 -6.68 7.48
C GLU A 17 11.18 -6.92 8.19
N ASN A 18 11.07 -7.90 9.10
CA ASN A 18 9.85 -8.12 9.90
C ASN A 18 9.52 -6.93 10.81
N GLU A 19 10.52 -6.33 11.44
CA GLU A 19 10.35 -5.16 12.31
C GLU A 19 9.98 -3.92 11.51
N ASN A 20 10.50 -3.77 10.28
CA ASN A 20 10.11 -2.68 9.38
C ASN A 20 8.78 -2.92 8.66
N GLU A 21 8.39 -4.16 8.34
CA GLU A 21 7.03 -4.50 7.91
C GLU A 21 6.02 -4.24 9.04
N LYS A 22 6.43 -4.41 10.31
CA LYS A 22 5.63 -4.00 11.47
C LYS A 22 5.61 -2.49 11.72
N ASN A 23 6.71 -1.77 11.44
CA ASN A 23 6.86 -0.34 11.75
C ASN A 23 6.48 0.60 10.59
N MET A 24 6.51 0.13 9.35
CA MET A 24 5.96 0.82 8.20
C MET A 24 4.67 0.11 7.82
N GLY A 25 3.53 0.66 8.24
CA GLY A 25 2.19 0.09 8.02
C GLY A 25 1.73 -0.03 6.56
N TRP A 26 2.64 -0.19 5.61
CA TRP A 26 2.39 -0.49 4.20
C TRP A 26 2.11 -1.97 4.02
N ILE A 27 0.90 -2.27 3.59
CA ILE A 27 0.36 -3.61 3.34
C ILE A 27 0.34 -3.80 1.82
N LYS A 28 0.91 -4.91 1.34
CA LYS A 28 0.84 -5.29 -0.08
C LYS A 28 -0.61 -5.58 -0.45
N LEU A 29 -1.07 -5.01 -1.55
CA LEU A 29 -2.46 -5.19 -1.99
C LEU A 29 -2.76 -6.66 -2.35
N SER A 30 -1.76 -7.37 -2.89
CA SER A 30 -1.84 -8.81 -3.19
C SER A 30 -2.04 -9.68 -1.95
N ASP A 31 -1.55 -9.23 -0.80
CA ASP A 31 -1.52 -10.04 0.43
C ASP A 31 -2.79 -9.81 1.23
N ASN A 32 -3.28 -8.56 1.27
CA ASN A 32 -4.51 -8.21 1.94
C ASN A 32 -5.17 -6.99 1.31
N ARG A 33 -6.48 -7.11 1.03
CA ARG A 33 -7.28 -5.99 0.55
C ARG A 33 -7.75 -5.12 1.73
N PRO A 34 -7.65 -3.79 1.64
CA PRO A 34 -8.13 -2.96 2.74
C PRO A 34 -9.65 -3.04 2.88
N PRO A 35 -10.18 -2.75 4.08
CA PRO A 35 -11.59 -2.46 4.25
C PRO A 35 -11.98 -1.16 3.53
N TYR A 36 -13.26 -0.79 3.60
CA TYR A 36 -13.73 0.50 3.11
C TYR A 36 -13.10 1.65 3.92
N GLY A 37 -12.57 2.66 3.24
CA GLY A 37 -11.95 3.79 3.92
C GLY A 37 -11.05 4.65 3.04
N LYS A 38 -10.25 5.47 3.72
CA LYS A 38 -9.22 6.32 3.12
C LYS A 38 -7.84 5.81 3.54
N TYR A 39 -6.95 5.71 2.57
CA TYR A 39 -5.62 5.14 2.73
C TYR A 39 -4.59 6.03 2.03
N LEU A 40 -3.33 5.89 2.44
CA LEU A 40 -2.23 6.24 1.54
C LEU A 40 -1.96 5.00 0.67
N VAL A 41 -1.78 5.20 -0.62
CA VAL A 41 -1.47 4.14 -1.58
C VAL A 41 -0.22 4.48 -2.36
N LEU A 42 0.59 3.47 -2.59
CA LEU A 42 1.70 3.50 -3.52
C LEU A 42 1.22 2.92 -4.84
N TYR A 43 1.12 3.75 -5.87
CA TYR A 43 0.75 3.32 -7.21
C TYR A 43 1.82 3.69 -8.23
N ARG A 44 1.91 2.90 -9.30
CA ARG A 44 2.78 3.15 -10.44
C ARG A 44 2.04 4.01 -11.45
N ASN A 45 2.53 5.22 -11.66
CA ASN A 45 2.05 6.06 -12.75
C ASN A 45 2.87 5.73 -14.01
N SER A 46 2.24 5.05 -14.96
CA SER A 46 2.79 4.82 -16.29
C SER A 46 2.24 5.83 -17.28
N SER A 47 2.71 7.07 -17.19
CA SER A 47 2.56 8.00 -18.31
C SER A 47 3.57 7.60 -19.40
N LYS A 48 3.23 7.81 -20.67
CA LYS A 48 3.96 7.29 -21.85
C LYS A 48 5.46 7.59 -21.89
N GLU A 49 5.96 8.49 -21.04
CA GLU A 49 7.34 8.96 -21.05
C GLU A 49 8.11 8.64 -19.75
N TYR A 50 7.43 8.31 -18.64
CA TYR A 50 8.09 8.09 -17.34
C TYR A 50 7.37 7.05 -16.49
N ASN A 51 8.10 6.02 -16.07
CA ASN A 51 7.67 5.11 -15.03
C ASN A 51 8.14 5.65 -13.68
N HIS A 52 7.22 6.16 -12.87
CA HIS A 52 7.53 6.57 -11.50
C HIS A 52 6.46 6.06 -10.54
N SER A 53 6.89 5.81 -9.29
CA SER A 53 5.99 5.41 -8.21
C SER A 53 5.58 6.65 -7.43
N VAL A 54 4.29 6.74 -7.13
CA VAL A 54 3.68 7.89 -6.45
C VAL A 54 2.95 7.40 -5.21
N VAL A 55 3.17 8.08 -4.09
CA VAL A 55 2.34 7.94 -2.89
C VAL A 55 1.24 8.99 -2.93
N THR A 56 -0.02 8.57 -2.80
CA THR A 56 -1.15 9.49 -2.79
C THR A 56 -2.26 9.05 -1.83
N PHE A 57 -3.11 9.99 -1.43
CA PHE A 57 -4.31 9.68 -0.67
C PHE A 57 -5.38 9.12 -1.60
N CYS A 58 -5.94 7.96 -1.26
CA CYS A 58 -6.95 7.30 -2.06
C CYS A 58 -8.09 6.81 -1.18
N GLY A 59 -9.31 7.02 -1.66
CA GLY A 59 -10.50 6.41 -1.12
C GLY A 59 -10.80 5.11 -1.85
N VAL A 60 -11.06 4.04 -1.11
CA VAL A 60 -11.60 2.80 -1.67
C VAL A 60 -13.11 2.87 -1.56
N THR A 61 -13.81 2.82 -2.70
CA THR A 61 -15.26 2.68 -2.74
C THR A 61 -15.61 1.36 -3.43
N ARG A 62 -16.53 0.60 -2.85
CA ARG A 62 -17.04 -0.62 -3.50
C ARG A 62 -18.28 -0.27 -4.32
N GLY A 63 -18.21 -0.51 -5.62
CA GLY A 63 -19.37 -0.47 -6.50
C GLY A 63 -19.97 -1.87 -6.64
N ILE A 64 -21.29 -1.96 -6.81
CA ILE A 64 -21.92 -3.20 -7.29
C ILE A 64 -22.01 -3.07 -8.81
N TYR A 65 -21.36 -3.97 -9.53
CA TYR A 65 -21.51 -4.09 -10.97
C TYR A 65 -21.91 -5.51 -11.30
N SER A 66 -23.11 -5.69 -11.85
CA SER A 66 -23.62 -7.02 -12.25
C SER A 66 -23.56 -8.06 -11.13
N ASP A 67 -24.05 -7.71 -9.93
CA ASP A 67 -24.07 -8.55 -8.71
C ASP A 67 -22.69 -8.90 -8.12
N GLU A 68 -21.59 -8.41 -8.70
CA GLU A 68 -20.25 -8.52 -8.15
C GLU A 68 -19.85 -7.22 -7.43
N LEU A 69 -19.24 -7.38 -6.24
CA LEU A 69 -18.61 -6.28 -5.52
C LEU A 69 -17.26 -5.99 -6.17
N ILE A 70 -17.13 -4.82 -6.79
CA ILE A 70 -15.88 -4.36 -7.38
C ILE A 70 -15.29 -3.27 -6.49
N ASP A 71 -14.02 -3.46 -6.10
CA ASP A 71 -13.23 -2.45 -5.41
C ASP A 71 -12.78 -1.39 -6.42
N THR A 72 -13.26 -0.16 -6.26
CA THR A 72 -12.87 0.98 -7.08
C THR A 72 -12.05 1.97 -6.27
N TRP A 73 -10.88 2.34 -6.78
CA TRP A 73 -9.91 3.17 -6.09
C TRP A 73 -9.91 4.57 -6.69
N TYR A 74 -10.18 5.60 -5.88
CA TYR A 74 -10.24 6.98 -6.34
C TYR A 74 -9.22 7.86 -5.62
N VAL A 75 -8.36 8.55 -6.38
CA VAL A 75 -7.41 9.52 -5.82
C VAL A 75 -8.17 10.71 -5.21
N THR A 76 -7.74 11.13 -4.02
CA THR A 76 -8.34 12.24 -3.25
C THR A 76 -7.25 13.21 -2.76
N PRO A 77 -7.56 14.51 -2.56
CA PRO A 77 -8.79 15.21 -2.96
C PRO A 77 -8.83 15.48 -4.47
N GLY A 78 -10.04 15.61 -5.04
CA GLY A 78 -10.22 16.15 -6.40
C GLY A 78 -10.95 15.25 -7.41
N GLY A 79 -11.38 14.04 -7.05
CA GLY A 79 -12.20 13.19 -7.93
C GLY A 79 -11.56 12.88 -9.30
N GLY A 80 -10.23 12.97 -9.40
CA GLY A 80 -9.55 13.18 -10.68
C GLY A 80 -9.20 11.92 -11.47
N ALA A 81 -8.95 10.78 -10.80
CA ALA A 81 -8.56 9.54 -11.48
C ALA A 81 -8.96 8.29 -10.68
N GLN A 82 -9.54 7.32 -11.39
CA GLN A 82 -9.67 5.96 -10.92
C GLN A 82 -8.33 5.25 -11.10
N LEU A 83 -7.84 4.61 -10.05
CA LEU A 83 -6.70 3.70 -10.11
C LEU A 83 -7.23 2.28 -10.30
N TYR A 84 -6.53 1.51 -11.12
CA TYR A 84 -6.80 0.09 -11.29
C TYR A 84 -5.91 -0.74 -10.36
N GLU A 85 -6.41 -1.90 -9.91
CA GLU A 85 -5.65 -2.82 -9.04
C GLU A 85 -4.22 -3.11 -9.54
N PRO A 86 -3.95 -3.31 -10.86
CA PRO A 86 -2.59 -3.53 -11.37
C PRO A 86 -1.64 -2.33 -11.20
N GLU A 87 -2.19 -1.14 -10.97
CA GLU A 87 -1.41 0.08 -10.76
C GLU A 87 -1.01 0.26 -9.30
N ILE A 88 -1.69 -0.41 -8.35
CA ILE A 88 -1.50 -0.22 -6.92
C ILE A 88 -0.68 -1.39 -6.34
N SER A 89 0.43 -1.07 -5.70
CA SER A 89 1.30 -2.09 -5.10
C SER A 89 1.08 -2.22 -3.59
N TYR A 90 0.90 -1.10 -2.88
CA TYR A 90 0.79 -1.08 -1.42
C TYR A 90 -0.25 -0.05 -0.96
N TRP A 91 -0.84 -0.29 0.20
CA TRP A 91 -1.70 0.65 0.91
C TRP A 91 -1.30 0.73 2.38
N MET A 92 -1.54 1.86 3.05
CA MET A 92 -1.40 1.97 4.49
C MET A 92 -2.61 2.69 5.10
N PRO A 93 -3.10 2.24 6.28
CA PRO A 93 -4.08 2.99 7.03
C PRO A 93 -3.51 4.35 7.43
N LEU A 94 -4.38 5.36 7.44
CA LEU A 94 -4.00 6.66 7.98
C LEU A 94 -3.85 6.56 9.49
N PRO A 95 -2.85 7.24 10.09
CA PRO A 95 -2.75 7.32 11.54
C PRO A 95 -4.01 7.99 12.10
N GLU A 96 -4.37 7.63 13.33
CA GLU A 96 -5.43 8.33 14.05
C GLU A 96 -5.10 9.83 14.16
N PRO A 97 -6.11 10.71 14.07
CA PRO A 97 -5.87 12.12 14.28
C PRO A 97 -5.23 12.34 15.67
N PRO A 98 -4.32 13.31 15.82
CA PRO A 98 -3.73 13.60 17.12
C PRO A 98 -4.86 13.92 18.11
N THR A 99 -4.91 13.18 19.21
CA THR A 99 -5.75 13.53 20.35
C THR A 99 -5.11 14.74 21.00
N GLY A 100 -5.74 15.91 20.89
CA GLY A 100 -5.23 17.10 21.55
C GLY A 100 -5.25 16.92 23.06
N GLU A 101 -4.09 16.62 23.64
CA GLU A 101 -3.80 16.76 25.08
C GLU A 101 -2.99 18.04 25.31
#